data_AF-A0A526QJ19-F1
#
_entry.id   AF-A0A526QJ19-F1
#
_cell.length_a   1.000
_cell.length_b   1.000
_cell.length_c   1.000
_cell.angle_alpha   90.00
_cell.angle_beta   90.00
_cell.angle_gamma   90.00
#
_symmetry.space_group_name_H-M   'P 1'
#
loop_
_entity.id
_entity.type
_entity.pdbx_description
1 polymer ?
#
loop_
_entity_poly.entity_id
_entity_poly.type
_entity_poly.pdbx_seq_one_letter_code
_entity_poly.pdbx_strand_id
1 'polypeptide(L)'
;IWAIWHFPLGLVGDLSLYGTINVVLAGIVFTWLYQNTGSVLLAFLMHVTHQNSVRFLGKVFVDGDYVQQQWIGVAIWAVIAVAIVAYYGTESFVRRPQAQLSVAAA
;
A
#
# COMPACT_ATOMS: atom_id res chain seq x y z
N ILE A 1 -0.47 11.99 0.97
CA ILE A 1 0.86 12.46 0.53
C ILE A 1 1.45 11.54 -0.54
N TRP A 2 1.57 10.23 -0.29
CA TRP A 2 2.23 9.31 -1.25
C TRP A 2 1.61 9.31 -2.66
N ALA A 3 0.27 9.27 -2.80
CA ALA A 3 -0.36 9.38 -4.11
C ALA A 3 -0.05 10.71 -4.83
N ILE A 4 -0.05 11.82 -4.08
CA ILE A 4 0.24 13.17 -4.60
C ILE A 4 1.70 13.27 -5.09
N TRP A 5 2.64 12.56 -4.47
CA TRP A 5 4.03 12.52 -4.90
C TRP A 5 4.20 12.02 -6.35
N HIS A 6 3.25 11.24 -6.86
CA HIS A 6 3.25 10.74 -8.23
C HIS A 6 2.69 11.76 -9.24
N PHE A 7 2.22 12.94 -8.80
CA PHE A 7 1.62 13.94 -9.68
C PHE A 7 2.49 14.32 -10.90
N PRO A 8 3.84 14.49 -10.79
CA PRO A 8 4.68 14.75 -11.95
C PRO A 8 4.60 13.69 -13.06
N LEU A 9 4.26 12.43 -12.73
CA LEU A 9 4.06 11.38 -13.73
C LEU A 9 2.87 11.69 -14.65
N GLY A 10 1.89 12.47 -14.17
CA GLY A 10 0.76 12.91 -14.98
C GLY A 10 1.19 13.90 -16.07
N LEU A 11 2.27 14.65 -15.84
CA LEU A 11 2.80 15.59 -16.82
C LEU A 11 3.51 14.89 -17.99
N VAL A 12 3.91 13.62 -17.81
CA VAL A 12 4.58 12.80 -18.84
C VAL A 12 3.69 11.68 -19.37
N GLY A 13 2.41 11.63 -18.98
CA GLY A 13 1.44 10.63 -19.45
C GLY A 13 1.53 9.26 -18.78
N ASP A 14 2.37 9.11 -17.74
CA ASP A 14 2.59 7.83 -17.04
C ASP A 14 1.74 7.66 -15.78
N LEU A 15 0.87 8.63 -15.46
CA LEU A 15 -0.05 8.52 -14.32
C LEU A 15 -1.39 7.92 -14.77
N SER A 16 -1.72 6.76 -14.23
CA SER A 16 -3.02 6.11 -14.45
C SER A 16 -3.95 6.23 -13.24
N LEU A 17 -5.25 6.12 -13.49
CA LEU A 17 -6.26 6.12 -12.44
C LEU A 17 -6.12 4.92 -11.51
N TYR A 18 -5.99 3.71 -12.08
CA TYR A 18 -5.79 2.48 -11.30
C TYR A 18 -4.50 2.54 -10.47
N GLY A 19 -3.41 3.09 -11.02
CA GLY A 19 -2.16 3.28 -10.29
C GLY A 19 -2.32 4.23 -9.12
N THR A 20 -3.02 5.34 -9.32
CA THR A 20 -3.30 6.33 -8.25
C THR A 20 -4.12 5.73 -7.11
N ILE A 21 -5.20 5.00 -7.43
CA ILE A 21 -6.03 4.32 -6.43
C ILE A 21 -5.22 3.26 -5.69
N ASN A 22 -4.42 2.48 -6.41
CA ASN A 22 -3.57 1.44 -5.82
C ASN A 22 -2.57 2.04 -4.82
N VAL A 23 -1.91 3.16 -5.14
CA VAL A 23 -0.99 3.84 -4.21
C VAL A 23 -1.69 4.29 -2.92
N VAL A 24 -2.94 4.76 -3.00
CA VAL A 24 -3.72 5.12 -1.80
C VAL A 24 -3.99 3.88 -0.93
N LEU A 25 -4.45 2.80 -1.55
CA LEU A 25 -4.77 1.54 -0.85
C LEU A 25 -3.53 0.89 -0.25
N ALA A 26 -2.43 0.81 -1.02
CA ALA A 26 -1.14 0.35 -0.54
C ALA A 26 -0.65 1.19 0.64
N GLY A 27 -0.86 2.51 0.61
CA GLY A 27 -0.51 3.40 1.72
C GLY A 27 -1.15 2.99 3.05
N ILE A 28 -2.42 2.54 3.03
CA ILE A 28 -3.10 2.02 4.22
C ILE A 28 -2.39 0.78 4.73
N VAL A 29 -2.23 -0.24 3.88
CA VAL A 29 -1.66 -1.53 4.27
C VAL A 29 -0.21 -1.39 4.75
N PHE A 30 0.61 -0.57 4.08
CA PHE A 30 2.00 -0.34 4.44
C PHE A 30 2.13 0.38 5.78
N THR A 31 1.27 1.38 6.01
CA THR A 31 1.23 2.08 7.29
C THR A 31 0.85 1.11 8.40
N TRP A 32 -0.19 0.31 8.21
CA TRP A 32 -0.60 -0.71 9.17
C TRP A 32 0.54 -1.71 9.46
N LEU A 33 1.17 -2.24 8.41
CA LEU A 33 2.27 -3.20 8.52
C LEU A 33 3.42 -2.64 9.36
N TYR A 34 3.86 -1.43 9.06
CA TYR A 34 4.94 -0.78 9.81
C TYR A 34 4.54 -0.52 11.27
N GLN A 35 3.34 0.00 11.50
CA GLN A 35 2.90 0.38 12.85
C GLN A 35 2.68 -0.84 13.75
N ASN A 36 2.26 -1.98 13.19
CA ASN A 36 2.00 -3.21 13.96
C ASN A 36 3.23 -4.10 14.12
N THR A 37 4.26 -3.93 13.28
CA THR A 37 5.50 -4.73 13.38
C THR A 37 6.69 -3.94 13.90
N GLY A 38 6.67 -2.61 13.80
CA GLY A 38 7.83 -1.74 14.01
C GLY A 38 8.96 -1.95 12.98
N SER A 39 8.79 -2.84 12.00
CA SER A 39 9.85 -3.29 11.12
C SER A 39 9.85 -2.54 9.80
N VAL A 40 10.89 -1.72 9.62
CA VAL A 40 11.17 -1.05 8.34
C VAL A 40 11.51 -2.08 7.26
N LEU A 41 12.19 -3.17 7.61
CA LEU A 41 12.56 -4.23 6.66
C LEU A 41 11.32 -4.88 6.04
N LEU A 42 10.30 -5.21 6.85
CA LEU A 42 9.06 -5.80 6.32
C LEU A 42 8.33 -4.84 5.37
N ALA A 43 8.30 -3.55 5.69
CA ALA A 43 7.73 -2.54 4.80
C ALA A 43 8.52 -2.43 3.48
N PHE A 44 9.86 -2.51 3.52
CA PHE A 44 10.69 -2.53 2.32
C PHE A 44 10.48 -3.78 1.46
N LEU A 45 10.42 -4.96 2.08
CA LEU A 45 10.17 -6.21 1.36
C LEU A 45 8.80 -6.20 0.67
N MET A 46 7.77 -5.72 1.37
CA MET A 46 6.45 -5.50 0.78
C MET A 46 6.51 -4.50 -0.39
N HIS A 47 7.24 -3.40 -0.23
CA HIS A 47 7.44 -2.39 -1.29
C HIS A 47 8.05 -3.00 -2.55
N VAL A 48 9.19 -3.67 -2.40
CA VAL A 48 9.94 -4.25 -3.52
C VAL A 48 9.14 -5.35 -4.19
N THR A 49 8.43 -6.18 -3.42
CA THR A 49 7.60 -7.26 -3.96
C THR A 49 6.43 -6.71 -4.76
N HIS A 50 5.72 -5.71 -4.24
CA HIS A 50 4.65 -5.03 -4.96
C HIS A 50 5.17 -4.36 -6.23
N GLN A 51 6.30 -3.67 -6.17
CA GLN A 51 6.79 -2.95 -7.34
C GLN A 51 7.28 -3.90 -8.44
N ASN A 52 7.89 -5.01 -8.06
CA ASN A 52 8.31 -6.04 -9.01
C ASN A 52 7.13 -6.80 -9.59
N SER A 53 6.05 -7.03 -8.84
CA SER A 53 4.87 -7.68 -9.40
C SER A 53 4.25 -6.85 -10.52
N VAL A 54 4.11 -5.54 -10.34
CA VAL A 54 3.64 -4.64 -11.40
C VAL A 54 4.62 -4.60 -12.58
N ARG A 55 5.92 -4.49 -12.31
CA ARG A 55 6.96 -4.34 -13.34
C ARG A 55 7.16 -5.59 -14.20
N PHE A 56 7.02 -6.78 -13.62
CA PHE A 56 7.28 -8.05 -14.31
C PHE A 56 6.00 -8.78 -14.72
N LEU A 57 5.06 -9.02 -13.80
CA LEU A 57 3.80 -9.69 -14.15
C LEU A 57 2.90 -8.82 -15.01
N GLY A 58 2.87 -7.50 -14.76
CA GLY A 58 2.05 -6.58 -15.53
C GLY A 58 2.41 -6.54 -17.02
N LYS A 59 3.68 -6.80 -17.38
CA LYS A 59 4.15 -6.81 -18.77
C LYS A 59 3.80 -8.07 -19.57
N VAL A 60 3.26 -9.09 -18.90
CA VAL A 60 2.81 -10.32 -19.55
C VAL A 60 1.46 -10.11 -20.26
N PHE A 61 0.69 -9.13 -19.81
CA PHE A 61 -0.63 -8.80 -20.36
C PHE A 61 -0.52 -7.65 -21.36
N VAL A 62 -1.41 -7.64 -22.35
CA VAL A 62 -1.49 -6.61 -23.39
C VAL A 62 -2.92 -6.09 -23.52
N ASP A 63 -3.07 -4.88 -24.07
CA ASP A 63 -4.35 -4.25 -24.38
C ASP A 63 -5.39 -4.33 -23.25
N GLY A 64 -6.57 -4.92 -23.53
CA GLY A 64 -7.66 -5.05 -22.57
C GLY A 64 -7.30 -5.91 -21.36
N ASP A 65 -6.50 -6.97 -21.55
CA ASP A 65 -6.09 -7.86 -20.47
C ASP A 65 -5.17 -7.13 -19.48
N TYR A 66 -4.32 -6.23 -19.98
CA TYR A 66 -3.50 -5.38 -19.14
C TYR A 66 -4.38 -4.50 -18.24
N VAL A 67 -5.38 -3.83 -18.80
CA VAL A 67 -6.31 -2.99 -18.03
C VAL A 67 -7.08 -3.81 -17.00
N GLN A 68 -7.57 -4.98 -17.38
CA GLN A 68 -8.29 -5.88 -16.47
C GLN A 68 -7.40 -6.33 -15.30
N GLN A 69 -6.15 -6.72 -15.58
CA GLN A 69 -5.20 -7.15 -14.55
C GLN A 69 -4.89 -6.03 -13.55
N GLN A 70 -4.78 -4.77 -14.00
CA GLN A 70 -4.58 -3.62 -13.11
C GLN A 70 -5.77 -3.42 -12.16
N TRP A 71 -7.01 -3.55 -12.67
CA TRP A 71 -8.22 -3.44 -11.86
C TRP A 71 -8.40 -4.60 -10.88
N ILE A 72 -8.02 -5.82 -11.27
CA ILE A 72 -7.96 -6.96 -10.34
C ILE A 72 -6.98 -6.66 -9.22
N GLY A 73 -5.80 -6.12 -9.53
CA GLY A 73 -4.84 -5.66 -8.54
C GLY A 73 -5.43 -4.65 -7.57
N VAL A 74 -6.11 -3.62 -8.07
CA VAL A 74 -6.82 -2.62 -7.25
C VAL A 74 -7.86 -3.28 -6.34
N ALA A 75 -8.66 -4.21 -6.86
CA ALA A 75 -9.68 -4.91 -6.09
C ALA A 75 -9.08 -5.71 -4.93
N ILE A 76 -7.97 -6.42 -5.17
CA ILE A 76 -7.26 -7.18 -4.13
C ILE A 76 -6.77 -6.24 -3.03
N TRP A 77 -6.09 -5.14 -3.41
CA TRP A 77 -5.62 -4.15 -2.44
C TRP A 77 -6.77 -3.49 -1.66
N ALA A 78 -7.90 -3.24 -2.31
CA ALA A 78 -9.08 -2.67 -1.68
C ALA A 78 -9.66 -3.62 -0.63
N VAL A 79 -9.81 -4.90 -0.96
CA VAL A 79 -10.28 -5.94 -0.03
C VAL A 79 -9.36 -6.03 1.18
N ILE A 80 -8.04 -6.07 0.97
CA ILE A 80 -7.06 -6.14 2.08
C ILE A 80 -7.15 -4.89 2.96
N ALA A 81 -7.17 -3.69 2.36
CA ALA A 81 -7.25 -2.45 3.11
C ALA A 81 -8.55 -2.35 3.94
N VAL A 82 -9.69 -2.69 3.34
CA VAL A 82 -10.98 -2.72 4.02
C VAL A 82 -10.98 -3.75 5.15
N ALA A 83 -10.47 -4.97 4.91
CA ALA A 83 -10.38 -6.01 5.93
C ALA A 83 -9.51 -5.56 7.12
N ILE A 84 -8.38 -4.91 6.87
CA ILE A 84 -7.52 -4.37 7.93
C ILE A 84 -8.27 -3.33 8.76
N VAL A 85 -8.90 -2.35 8.12
CA VAL A 85 -9.62 -1.29 8.83
C VAL A 85 -10.81 -1.87 9.61
N ALA A 86 -11.55 -2.81 9.02
CA ALA A 86 -12.70 -3.44 9.66
C ALA A 86 -12.31 -4.30 10.88
N TYR A 87 -11.17 -4.99 10.83
CA TYR A 87 -10.75 -5.91 11.90
C TYR A 87 -9.90 -5.25 12.99
N TYR A 88 -8.96 -4.39 12.62
CA TYR A 88 -7.99 -3.78 13.54
C TYR A 88 -8.36 -2.36 13.97
N GLY A 89 -9.44 -1.80 13.40
CA GLY A 89 -9.86 -0.43 13.66
C GLY A 89 -8.84 0.61 13.18
N THR A 90 -9.23 1.88 13.26
CA THR A 90 -8.36 3.01 12.89
C THR A 90 -7.29 3.30 13.93
N GLU A 91 -7.45 2.82 15.16
CA GLU A 91 -6.48 2.97 16.24
C GLU A 91 -5.16 2.25 15.96
N SER A 92 -5.19 1.18 15.16
CA SER A 92 -4.01 0.39 14.78
C SER A 92 -2.99 1.18 13.92
N PHE A 93 -3.38 2.35 13.41
CA PHE A 93 -2.53 3.24 12.62
C PHE A 93 -1.84 4.32 13.46
N VAL A 94 -2.26 4.51 14.71
CA VAL A 94 -1.71 5.55 15.60
C VAL A 94 -0.36 5.11 16.14
N ARG A 95 0.65 5.99 16.02
CA ARG A 95 2.00 5.71 16.53
C ARG A 95 1.98 5.75 18.05
N ARG A 96 2.21 4.61 18.72
CA ARG A 96 2.32 4.55 20.19
C ARG A 96 3.72 4.99 20.62
N PRO A 97 3.87 6.03 21.47
CA PRO A 97 5.17 6.42 22.00
C PRO A 97 5.76 5.29 22.87
N GLN A 98 7.02 4.93 22.65
CA GLN A 98 7.73 3.89 23.43
C GLN A 98 7.69 4.13 24.95
N ALA A 99 7.54 5.38 25.41
CA ALA A 99 7.47 5.73 26.83
C ALA A 99 6.26 5.14 27.58
N GLN A 100 5.17 4.80 26.89
CA GLN A 100 4.00 4.18 27.54
C GLN A 100 4.20 2.70 27.88
N LEU A 101 5.11 2.00 27.20
CA LEU A 101 5.39 0.58 27.47
C LEU A 101 6.24 0.39 28.74
N SER A 102 7.05 1.37 29.12
CA SER A 102 7.90 1.29 30.33
C SER A 102 7.14 1.61 31.63
N VAL A 103 6.03 2.36 31.57
CA VAL A 103 5.24 2.72 32.76
C VAL A 103 4.20 1.66 33.10
N ALA A 104 3.71 0.89 32.11
CA ALA A 104 2.77 -0.20 32.36
C ALA A 104 3.44 -1.51 32.82
N ALA A 105 4.77 -1.57 32.75
CA ALA A 105 5.58 -2.73 33.14
C ALA A 105 6.37 -2.51 34.45
N ALA A 106 6.16 -1.38 35.14
CA ALA A 106 6.74 -1.05 36.44
C ALA A 106 5.64 -0.99 37.51
#